data_AF-A0A8J6GKY5-F1
#
_entry.id   AF-A0A8J6GKY5-F1
#
_cell.length_a   1.000
_cell.length_b   1.000
_cell.length_c   1.000
_cell.angle_alpha   90.00
_cell.angle_beta   90.00
_cell.angle_gamma   90.00
#
_symmetry.space_group_name_H-M   'P 1'
#
loop_
_entity.id
_entity.type
_entity.pdbx_description
1 polymer ?
#
loop_
_entity_poly.entity_id
_entity_poly.type
_entity_poly.pdbx_seq_one_letter_code
_entity_poly.pdbx_strand_id
1 'polypeptide(L)'
;MQKLPEAVQLIEKASMMYLENGTPDTAAMALERAGKLIENVDPEKAVQLYQQTANVFENEERLRQAVELLGKASRLLVRGRSIPGFNGSEDCAALEQLLEGYDQQDQDQVSDVCNSPLFKYMDNDYAKLGLSLVVPGGGIKKKSPATPQAKPDGAASTAAEEEEDEYSGGLC
;
A
#
# COMPACT_ATOMS: atom_id res chain seq x y z
N MET A 1 7.35 35.63 1.62
CA MET A 1 6.84 34.63 0.63
C MET A 1 5.39 34.87 0.16
N GLN A 2 4.67 35.91 0.63
CA GLN A 2 3.25 36.14 0.26
C GLN A 2 2.98 36.48 -1.23
N LYS A 3 4.01 36.79 -2.04
CA LYS A 3 3.84 37.18 -3.45
C LYS A 3 3.78 36.01 -4.44
N LEU A 4 4.11 34.78 -4.00
CA LEU A 4 4.15 33.62 -4.89
C LEU A 4 2.76 33.20 -5.40
N PRO A 5 1.71 33.10 -4.57
CA PRO A 5 0.37 32.77 -5.05
C PRO A 5 -0.21 33.82 -6.00
N GLU A 6 0.04 35.10 -5.71
CA GLU A 6 -0.36 36.21 -6.58
C GLU A 6 0.36 36.16 -7.94
N ALA A 7 1.65 35.85 -7.95
CA ALA A 7 2.42 35.67 -9.18
C ALA A 7 1.86 34.51 -10.04
N VAL A 8 1.47 33.40 -9.42
CA VAL A 8 0.83 32.27 -10.14
C VAL A 8 -0.47 32.70 -10.80
N GLN A 9 -1.34 33.43 -10.09
CA GLN A 9 -2.59 33.92 -10.66
C GLN A 9 -2.36 34.87 -11.85
N LEU A 10 -1.33 35.73 -11.76
CA LEU A 10 -0.96 36.60 -12.88
C LEU A 10 -0.44 35.80 -14.08
N ILE A 11 0.32 34.73 -13.84
CA ILE A 11 0.80 33.84 -14.90
C ILE A 11 -0.34 33.08 -15.56
N GLU A 12 -1.33 32.59 -14.81
CA GLU A 12 -2.53 31.94 -15.37
C GLU A 12 -3.34 32.89 -16.26
N LYS A 13 -3.52 34.14 -15.82
CA LYS A 13 -4.17 35.19 -16.63
C LYS A 13 -3.37 35.50 -17.89
N ALA A 14 -2.04 35.63 -17.78
CA ALA A 14 -1.17 35.85 -18.93
C ALA A 14 -1.23 34.68 -19.91
N SER A 15 -1.25 33.44 -19.42
CA SER A 15 -1.41 32.24 -20.24
C SER A 15 -2.72 32.26 -21.03
N MET A 16 -3.84 32.69 -20.43
CA MET A 16 -5.11 32.83 -21.12
C MET A 16 -5.01 33.83 -22.28
N MET A 17 -4.40 35.00 -22.04
CA MET A 17 -4.15 36.00 -23.08
C MET A 17 -3.22 35.48 -24.19
N TYR A 18 -2.20 34.68 -23.86
CA TYR A 18 -1.33 34.09 -24.87
C TYR A 18 -2.05 33.07 -25.75
N LEU A 19 -2.98 32.29 -25.19
CA LEU A 19 -3.81 31.37 -25.96
C LEU A 19 -4.77 32.11 -26.89
N GLU A 20 -5.45 33.16 -26.40
CA GLU A 20 -6.34 34.00 -27.21
C GLU A 20 -5.60 34.69 -28.37
N ASN A 21 -4.34 35.05 -28.16
CA ASN A 21 -3.49 35.66 -29.17
C ASN A 21 -2.81 34.65 -30.11
N GLY A 22 -3.15 33.36 -30.03
CA GLY A 22 -2.60 32.32 -30.91
C GLY A 22 -1.13 31.99 -30.63
N THR A 23 -0.66 32.19 -29.40
CA THR A 23 0.71 31.89 -28.95
C THR A 23 0.75 30.79 -27.87
N PRO A 24 0.24 29.58 -28.16
CA PRO A 24 0.12 28.49 -27.18
C PRO A 24 1.45 28.05 -26.57
N ASP A 25 2.55 28.15 -27.32
CA ASP A 25 3.89 27.86 -26.80
C ASP A 25 4.29 28.78 -25.65
N THR A 26 3.97 30.07 -25.77
CA THR A 26 4.31 31.06 -24.73
C THR A 26 3.44 30.84 -23.50
N ALA A 27 2.16 30.52 -23.71
CA ALA A 27 1.23 30.11 -22.66
C ALA A 27 1.77 28.89 -21.89
N ALA A 28 2.16 27.84 -22.62
CA ALA A 28 2.65 26.61 -22.02
C ALA A 28 3.97 26.81 -21.24
N MET A 29 4.92 27.57 -21.80
CA MET A 29 6.17 27.90 -21.10
C MET A 29 5.93 28.69 -19.81
N ALA A 30 4.96 29.61 -19.82
CA ALA A 30 4.62 30.40 -18.64
C ALA A 30 4.04 29.52 -17.53
N LEU A 31 3.06 28.67 -17.87
CA LEU A 31 2.43 27.73 -16.93
C LEU A 31 3.42 26.70 -16.38
N GLU A 32 4.30 26.14 -17.22
CA GLU A 32 5.30 25.16 -16.78
C GLU A 32 6.26 25.77 -15.76
N ARG A 33 6.73 27.00 -16.00
CA ARG A 33 7.59 27.73 -15.06
C ARG A 33 6.88 28.02 -13.74
N ALA A 34 5.59 28.39 -13.80
CA ALA A 34 4.80 28.59 -12.59
C ALA A 34 4.67 27.30 -11.78
N GLY A 35 4.36 26.17 -12.44
CA GLY A 35 4.29 24.85 -11.81
C GLY A 35 5.58 24.51 -11.08
N LYS A 36 6.72 24.67 -11.75
CA LYS A 36 8.05 24.40 -11.17
C LYS A 36 8.38 25.26 -9.95
N LEU A 37 7.96 26.53 -9.93
CA LEU A 37 8.22 27.45 -8.83
C LEU A 37 7.48 27.07 -7.55
N ILE A 38 6.32 26.43 -7.67
CA ILE A 38 5.46 26.14 -6.53
C ILE A 38 5.46 24.68 -6.10
N GLU A 39 6.24 23.79 -6.73
CA GLU A 39 6.28 22.35 -6.37
C GLU A 39 6.54 22.09 -4.88
N ASN A 40 7.38 22.91 -4.24
CA ASN A 40 7.73 22.77 -2.82
C ASN A 40 6.85 23.61 -1.89
N VAL A 41 5.97 24.45 -2.43
CA VAL A 41 5.12 25.37 -1.67
C VAL A 41 3.68 24.88 -1.68
N ASP A 42 3.18 24.51 -2.85
CA ASP A 42 1.83 24.05 -3.10
C ASP A 42 1.85 22.99 -4.23
N PRO A 43 2.06 21.70 -3.87
CA PRO A 43 2.17 20.63 -4.85
C PRO A 43 0.84 20.36 -5.57
N GLU A 44 -0.30 20.61 -4.92
CA GLU A 44 -1.62 20.43 -5.55
C GLU A 44 -1.83 21.46 -6.67
N LYS A 45 -1.50 22.72 -6.41
CA LYS A 45 -1.57 23.75 -7.46
C LYS A 45 -0.54 23.52 -8.57
N ALA A 46 0.66 23.02 -8.25
CA ALA A 46 1.65 22.64 -9.25
C ALA A 46 1.12 21.58 -10.22
N VAL A 47 0.42 20.57 -9.70
CA VAL A 47 -0.23 19.52 -10.50
C VAL A 47 -1.27 20.10 -11.44
N GLN A 48 -2.12 21.02 -10.96
CA GLN A 48 -3.12 21.68 -11.80
C GLN A 48 -2.48 22.45 -12.96
N LEU A 49 -1.39 23.17 -12.70
CA LEU A 49 -0.66 23.92 -13.74
C LEU A 49 -0.04 22.98 -14.78
N TYR A 50 0.54 21.85 -14.36
CA TYR A 50 1.06 20.85 -15.30
C TYR A 50 -0.03 20.18 -16.12
N GLN A 51 -1.20 19.90 -15.55
CA GLN A 51 -2.36 19.40 -16.29
C GLN A 51 -2.88 20.43 -17.30
N GLN A 52 -3.00 21.70 -16.89
CA GLN A 52 -3.40 22.78 -17.79
C GLN A 52 -2.41 22.94 -18.95
N THR A 53 -1.10 22.86 -18.66
CA THR A 53 -0.06 22.92 -19.69
C THR A 53 -0.10 21.70 -20.61
N ALA A 54 -0.36 20.50 -20.08
CA ALA A 54 -0.54 19.30 -20.88
C ALA A 54 -1.72 19.45 -21.85
N ASN A 55 -2.86 19.98 -21.39
CA ASN A 55 -4.03 20.24 -22.24
C ASN A 55 -3.71 21.23 -23.38
N VAL A 56 -2.87 22.24 -23.13
CA VAL A 56 -2.41 23.16 -24.19
C VAL A 56 -1.64 22.37 -25.27
N PHE A 57 -0.76 21.45 -24.89
CA PHE A 57 -0.03 20.62 -25.86
C PHE A 57 -0.89 19.55 -26.53
N GLU A 58 -1.89 18.99 -25.84
CA GLU A 58 -2.83 18.03 -26.44
C GLU A 58 -3.67 18.68 -27.54
N ASN A 59 -4.14 19.91 -27.34
CA ASN A 59 -4.89 20.67 -28.35
C ASN A 59 -4.05 20.97 -29.61
N GLU A 60 -2.72 21.05 -29.46
CA GLU A 60 -1.76 21.26 -30.54
C GLU A 60 -1.22 19.92 -31.12
N GLU A 61 -1.83 18.78 -30.77
CA GLU A 61 -1.41 17.42 -31.14
C GLU A 61 0.03 17.04 -30.73
N ARG A 62 0.60 17.77 -29.76
CA ARG A 62 1.98 17.60 -29.26
C ARG A 62 2.02 16.64 -28.08
N LEU A 63 1.57 15.41 -28.33
CA LEU A 63 1.39 14.38 -27.31
C LEU A 63 2.65 14.06 -26.51
N ARG A 64 3.84 14.11 -27.14
CA ARG A 64 5.11 13.83 -26.44
C ARG A 64 5.37 14.81 -25.29
N GLN A 65 5.06 16.09 -25.50
CA GLN A 65 5.24 17.14 -24.48
C GLN A 65 4.15 17.07 -23.42
N ALA A 66 2.90 16.78 -23.82
CA ALA A 66 1.81 16.54 -22.87
C ALA A 66 2.15 15.41 -21.89
N VAL A 67 2.61 14.26 -22.39
CA VAL A 67 3.01 13.11 -21.57
C VAL A 67 4.13 13.45 -20.60
N GLU A 68 5.10 14.27 -21.01
CA GLU A 68 6.18 14.71 -20.10
C GLU A 68 5.63 15.48 -18.90
N LEU A 69 4.67 16.38 -19.13
CA LEU A 69 4.06 17.19 -18.07
C LEU A 69 3.12 16.39 -17.18
N LEU A 70 2.34 15.48 -17.77
CA LEU A 70 1.58 14.50 -16.99
C LEU A 70 2.51 13.63 -16.14
N GLY A 71 3.69 13.27 -16.64
CA GLY A 71 4.73 12.60 -15.87
C GLY A 71 5.23 13.42 -14.68
N LYS A 72 5.39 14.74 -14.83
CA LYS A 72 5.74 15.66 -13.72
C LYS A 72 4.62 15.70 -12.67
N ALA A 73 3.37 15.86 -13.11
CA ALA A 73 2.20 15.83 -12.23
C ALA A 73 2.07 14.51 -11.46
N SER A 74 2.21 13.37 -12.12
CA SER A 74 2.16 12.04 -11.50
C SER A 74 3.23 11.87 -10.42
N ARG A 75 4.47 12.29 -10.68
CA ARG A 75 5.55 12.24 -9.68
C ARG A 75 5.24 13.10 -8.45
N LEU A 76 4.65 14.27 -8.63
CA LEU A 76 4.24 15.12 -7.52
C LEU A 76 3.10 14.50 -6.70
N LEU A 77 2.11 13.90 -7.36
CA LEU A 77 1.02 13.20 -6.67
C LEU A 77 1.53 11.99 -5.87
N VAL A 78 2.45 11.22 -6.44
CA VAL A 78 3.10 10.10 -5.73
C VAL A 78 3.91 10.61 -4.54
N ARG A 79 4.69 11.68 -4.71
CA ARG A 79 5.43 12.29 -3.58
C ARG A 79 4.51 12.86 -2.52
N GLY A 80 3.41 13.52 -2.89
CA GLY A 80 2.45 14.09 -1.95
C GLY A 80 1.68 13.04 -1.14
N ARG A 81 1.53 11.83 -1.69
CA ARG A 81 0.94 10.68 -1.00
C ARG A 81 1.98 9.80 -0.29
N SER A 82 3.27 10.02 -0.54
CA SER A 82 4.35 9.31 0.14
C SER A 82 4.57 9.90 1.53
N ILE A 83 4.63 9.04 2.54
CA ILE A 83 4.98 9.43 3.90
C ILE A 83 6.49 9.71 3.94
N PRO A 84 6.95 10.94 4.26
CA PRO A 84 8.37 11.26 4.29
C PRO A 84 9.16 10.32 5.22
N GLY A 85 10.28 9.80 4.73
CA GLY A 85 11.14 8.86 5.48
C GLY A 85 10.69 7.41 5.43
N PHE A 86 9.46 7.11 4.99
CA PHE A 86 8.94 5.74 4.99
C PHE A 86 9.70 4.84 3.99
N ASN A 87 9.91 5.27 2.75
CA ASN A 87 10.54 4.42 1.71
C ASN A 87 11.96 3.92 2.07
N GLY A 88 12.67 4.59 2.98
CA GLY A 88 14.00 4.16 3.44
C GLY A 88 14.00 3.60 4.87
N SER A 89 12.83 3.47 5.47
CA SER A 89 12.68 2.95 6.84
C SER A 89 12.76 1.43 6.87
N GLU A 90 13.10 0.90 8.04
CA GLU A 90 13.02 -0.54 8.31
C GLU A 90 11.58 -1.05 8.20
N ASP A 91 10.57 -0.21 8.47
CA ASP A 91 9.15 -0.56 8.32
C ASP A 91 8.80 -0.91 6.87
N CYS A 92 9.23 -0.08 5.91
CA CYS A 92 9.00 -0.33 4.49
C CYS A 92 9.70 -1.61 4.03
N ALA A 93 10.97 -1.80 4.44
CA ALA A 93 11.72 -3.01 4.08
C ALA A 93 11.09 -4.29 4.65
N ALA A 94 10.63 -4.26 5.91
CA ALA A 94 9.95 -5.40 6.52
C ALA A 94 8.60 -5.69 5.84
N LEU A 95 7.83 -4.65 5.50
CA LEU A 95 6.57 -4.81 4.78
C LEU A 95 6.76 -5.34 3.35
N GLU A 96 7.81 -4.91 2.65
CA GLU A 96 8.18 -5.44 1.33
C GLU A 96 8.52 -6.94 1.41
N GLN A 97 9.34 -7.34 2.38
CA GLN A 97 9.67 -8.75 2.61
C GLN A 97 8.44 -9.59 2.99
N LEU A 98 7.51 -9.02 3.77
CA LEU A 98 6.27 -9.69 4.13
C LEU A 98 5.39 -9.95 2.89
N LEU A 99 5.21 -8.93 2.04
CA LEU A 99 4.44 -9.04 0.81
C LEU A 99 5.08 -10.02 -0.18
N GLU A 100 6.40 -9.97 -0.31
CA GLU A 100 7.15 -10.91 -1.14
C GLU A 100 6.93 -12.36 -0.70
N GLY A 101 6.98 -12.65 0.60
CA GLY A 101 6.68 -13.98 1.12
C GLY A 101 5.23 -14.42 0.85
N TYR A 102 4.27 -13.50 0.87
CA TYR A 102 2.88 -13.77 0.49
C TYR A 102 2.74 -14.11 -1.01
N ASP A 103 3.35 -13.34 -1.89
CA ASP A 103 3.33 -13.56 -3.34
C ASP A 103 4.01 -14.88 -3.73
N GLN A 104 5.09 -15.24 -3.02
CA GLN A 104 5.85 -16.48 -3.23
C GLN A 104 5.25 -17.69 -2.50
N GLN A 105 4.20 -17.49 -1.69
CA GLN A 105 3.61 -18.51 -0.81
C GLN A 105 4.64 -19.15 0.14
N ASP A 106 5.63 -18.37 0.57
CA ASP A 106 6.66 -18.79 1.52
C ASP A 106 6.22 -18.48 2.96
N GLN A 107 5.75 -19.52 3.66
CA GLN A 107 5.31 -19.39 5.05
C GLN A 107 6.47 -19.09 6.00
N ASP A 108 7.67 -19.58 5.72
CA ASP A 108 8.83 -19.41 6.61
C ASP A 108 9.29 -17.96 6.57
N GLN A 109 9.40 -17.36 5.38
CA GLN A 109 9.70 -15.93 5.22
C GLN A 109 8.67 -15.03 5.91
N VAL A 110 7.37 -15.28 5.72
CA VAL A 110 6.31 -14.53 6.40
C VAL A 110 6.42 -14.67 7.91
N SER A 111 6.67 -15.88 8.40
CA SER A 111 6.81 -16.15 9.83
C SER A 111 8.02 -15.45 10.43
N ASP A 112 9.16 -15.40 9.73
CA ASP A 112 10.38 -14.73 10.18
C ASP A 112 10.17 -13.22 10.31
N VAL A 113 9.54 -12.60 9.31
CA VAL A 113 9.22 -11.16 9.33
C VAL A 113 8.27 -10.83 10.49
N CYS A 114 7.19 -11.62 10.65
CA CYS A 114 6.21 -11.43 11.73
C CYS A 114 6.81 -11.68 13.14
N ASN A 115 7.92 -12.41 13.21
CA ASN A 115 8.66 -12.65 14.45
C ASN A 115 9.76 -11.63 14.74
N SER A 116 9.97 -10.64 13.87
CA SER A 116 10.94 -9.57 14.11
C SER A 116 10.51 -8.63 15.25
N PRO A 117 11.46 -7.90 15.88
CA PRO A 117 11.12 -6.89 16.89
C PRO A 117 10.10 -5.85 16.41
N LEU A 118 10.12 -5.53 15.11
CA LEU A 118 9.27 -4.54 14.48
C LEU A 118 7.78 -4.90 14.61
N PHE A 119 7.43 -6.19 14.45
CA PHE A 119 6.05 -6.68 14.62
C PHE A 119 5.74 -7.12 16.05
N LYS A 120 6.72 -7.70 16.76
CA LYS A 120 6.52 -8.20 18.13
C LYS A 120 6.27 -7.11 19.15
N TYR A 121 6.82 -5.91 18.93
CA TYR A 121 6.65 -4.78 19.84
C TYR A 121 5.56 -3.80 19.42
N MET A 122 4.76 -4.14 18.39
CA MET A 122 3.50 -3.45 18.13
C MET A 122 2.49 -3.69 19.25
N ASP A 123 1.40 -2.93 19.27
CA ASP A 123 0.30 -3.17 20.19
C ASP A 123 -0.17 -4.63 20.13
N ASN A 124 -0.61 -5.14 21.29
CA ASN A 124 -0.93 -6.56 21.47
C ASN A 124 -1.83 -7.15 20.38
N ASP A 125 -2.79 -6.38 19.87
CA ASP A 125 -3.73 -6.85 18.85
C ASP A 125 -3.04 -7.04 17.49
N TYR A 126 -2.13 -6.14 17.12
CA TYR A 126 -1.34 -6.26 15.89
C TYR A 126 -0.27 -7.34 16.00
N ALA A 127 0.40 -7.46 17.15
CA ALA A 127 1.38 -8.51 17.37
C ALA A 127 0.75 -9.91 17.30
N LYS A 128 -0.44 -10.10 17.89
CA LYS A 128 -1.22 -11.35 17.78
C LYS A 128 -1.67 -11.61 16.36
N LEU A 129 -2.14 -10.57 15.65
CA LEU A 129 -2.55 -10.70 14.26
C LEU A 129 -1.38 -11.16 13.39
N GLY A 130 -0.22 -10.52 13.50
CA GLY A 130 1.00 -10.88 12.77
C GLY A 130 1.41 -12.34 12.99
N LEU A 131 1.38 -12.82 14.24
CA LEU A 131 1.69 -14.22 14.57
C LEU A 131 0.66 -15.23 14.03
N SER A 132 -0.54 -14.78 13.66
CA SER A 132 -1.60 -15.63 13.11
C SER A 132 -1.64 -15.64 11.57
N LEU A 133 -0.76 -14.88 10.91
CA LEU A 133 -0.72 -14.77 9.45
C LEU A 133 -0.27 -16.10 8.81
N VAL A 134 -1.00 -16.49 7.77
CA VAL A 134 -0.73 -17.68 6.96
C VAL A 134 -0.80 -17.31 5.48
N VAL A 135 0.11 -17.85 4.67
CA VAL A 135 0.12 -17.62 3.22
C VAL A 135 -1.03 -18.38 2.52
N PRO A 136 -1.65 -17.81 1.48
CA PRO A 136 -2.70 -18.49 0.72
C PRO A 136 -2.15 -19.76 0.07
N GLY A 137 -2.84 -20.89 0.24
CA GLY A 137 -2.37 -22.19 -0.27
C GLY A 137 -1.37 -22.92 0.63
N GLY A 138 -0.82 -22.24 1.65
CA GLY A 138 -0.01 -22.82 2.72
C GLY A 138 -0.89 -23.57 3.71
N GLY A 139 -1.27 -24.81 3.37
CA GLY A 139 -2.04 -25.66 4.26
C GLY A 139 -1.32 -25.83 5.60
N ILE A 140 -1.93 -25.34 6.68
CA ILE A 140 -1.59 -25.77 8.04
C ILE A 140 -1.75 -27.29 8.03
N LYS A 141 -0.65 -28.04 7.99
CA LYS A 141 -0.67 -29.46 8.34
C LYS A 141 -1.07 -29.52 9.81
N LYS A 142 -2.38 -29.63 10.08
CA LYS A 142 -2.87 -30.15 11.36
C LYS A 142 -2.11 -31.46 11.57
N LYS A 143 -1.22 -31.50 12.56
CA LYS A 143 -0.77 -32.79 13.11
C LYS A 143 -2.03 -33.46 13.62
N SER A 144 -2.52 -34.44 12.86
CA SER A 144 -3.50 -35.39 13.35
C SER A 144 -2.98 -35.99 14.65
N PRO A 145 -3.82 -36.17 15.69
CA PRO A 145 -3.38 -36.86 16.89
C PRO A 145 -2.97 -38.28 16.48
N ALA A 146 -1.72 -38.64 16.76
CA ALA A 146 -1.21 -39.98 16.55
C ALA A 146 -2.03 -40.95 17.41
N THR A 147 -2.80 -41.80 16.75
CA THR A 147 -3.44 -42.96 17.38
C THR A 147 -2.34 -43.89 17.92
N PRO A 148 -2.32 -44.25 19.21
CA PRO A 148 -1.36 -45.21 19.73
C PRO A 148 -1.57 -46.58 19.08
N GLN A 149 -0.52 -47.12 18.46
CA GLN A 149 -0.51 -48.48 17.89
C GLN A 149 -0.65 -49.53 19.00
N ALA A 150 -1.66 -50.38 18.88
CA ALA A 150 -1.83 -51.55 19.72
C ALA A 150 -0.81 -52.65 19.36
N LYS A 151 -0.04 -53.12 20.35
CA LYS A 151 0.60 -54.44 20.32
C LYS A 151 -0.39 -55.48 20.86
N PRO A 152 -0.43 -56.72 20.32
CA PRO A 152 -1.22 -57.78 20.88
C PRO A 152 -0.40 -58.50 21.96
N ASP A 153 -0.98 -58.75 23.13
CA ASP A 153 -0.60 -59.89 23.97
C ASP A 153 -1.77 -60.26 24.90
N GLY A 154 -1.89 -61.56 25.15
CA GLY A 154 -3.12 -62.24 25.57
C GLY A 154 -3.54 -62.10 27.04
N ALA A 155 -4.82 -62.41 27.22
CA ALA A 155 -5.50 -63.02 28.37
C ALA A 155 -5.17 -62.56 29.80
N ALA A 156 -6.12 -61.89 30.46
CA ALA A 156 -6.94 -62.45 31.55
C ALA A 156 -7.91 -61.40 32.13
N SER A 157 -9.04 -61.91 32.62
CA SER A 157 -10.24 -61.29 33.20
C SER A 157 -10.06 -60.27 34.33
N THR A 158 -11.00 -59.32 34.46
CA THR A 158 -11.95 -59.23 35.61
C THR A 158 -13.00 -58.13 35.40
N ALA A 159 -14.18 -58.34 36.00
CA ALA A 159 -15.42 -57.59 35.87
C ALA A 159 -15.63 -56.58 37.01
N ALA A 160 -16.48 -55.56 36.76
CA ALA A 160 -17.37 -54.80 37.67
C ALA A 160 -17.79 -53.50 36.92
N GLU A 161 -19.01 -53.39 36.39
CA GLU A 161 -20.26 -52.89 37.05
C GLU A 161 -20.18 -51.38 37.35
N GLU A 162 -20.87 -50.55 36.54
CA GLU A 162 -22.16 -49.86 36.82
C GLU A 162 -21.88 -48.40 37.26
N GLU A 163 -22.59 -47.34 36.90
CA GLU A 163 -23.91 -47.13 36.29
C GLU A 163 -23.97 -45.69 35.69
N GLU A 164 -24.86 -45.51 34.70
CA GLU A 164 -25.77 -44.38 34.32
C GLU A 164 -25.50 -42.95 34.86
N ASP A 165 -25.64 -41.87 34.10
CA ASP A 165 -26.89 -41.28 33.58
C ASP A 165 -26.58 -40.38 32.34
N GLU A 166 -27.23 -40.55 31.19
CA GLU A 166 -28.50 -39.90 30.81
C GLU A 166 -28.50 -38.36 30.98
N TYR A 167 -28.46 -37.63 29.85
CA TYR A 167 -29.57 -36.78 29.41
C TYR A 167 -29.10 -35.75 28.36
N SER A 168 -29.62 -35.91 27.15
CA SER A 168 -29.61 -34.90 26.09
C SER A 168 -30.51 -33.71 26.44
N GLY A 169 -29.96 -32.49 26.44
CA GLY A 169 -30.71 -31.25 26.35
C GLY A 169 -29.77 -30.17 25.82
N GLY A 170 -30.02 -29.46 24.73
CA GLY A 170 -31.28 -29.01 24.14
C GLY A 170 -31.00 -27.55 23.79
N LEU A 171 -30.99 -27.21 22.50
CA LEU A 171 -30.73 -25.84 22.04
C LEU A 171 -31.85 -24.91 22.54
N CYS A 172 -31.43 -23.82 23.17
CA CYS A 172 -32.05 -22.50 23.07
C CYS A 172 -30.93 -21.45 23.10
#